data_AF-A0A177M0K1-F1
#
_entry.id   AF-A0A177M0K1-F1
#
_cell.length_a   1.000
_cell.length_b   1.000
_cell.length_c   1.000
_cell.angle_alpha   90.00
_cell.angle_beta   90.00
_cell.angle_gamma   90.00
#
_symmetry.space_group_name_H-M   'P 1'
#
loop_
_entity.id
_entity.type
_entity.pdbx_description
1 polymer ?
#
loop_
_entity_poly.entity_id
_entity_poly.type
_entity_poly.pdbx_seq_one_letter_code
_entity_poly.pdbx_strand_id
1 'polypeptide(L)'
;MFGLQNHFDQIIKEQFKPYKLGVKVLESEFEKIGLFITDEQRLNLEEQFKNLEFGTLSFDFNDKQLLEVEVSSEEELKPKLQKILNNLPGSIEEFLGKIDGVIEGLVLSVVEKMAKSVNTTFQSRLGDMLEDQNAIYVGTEESIHCTWGKALDLLQGLIVISDEAAQGYLTRSDEYSENDLVQDVLLRIHAKANQIAKEILTLIRHGFADGAQARWRSLHELAVVSNFIADHGEDVAEKYIQHESIDIYKSAVQYNEYYTRLGAERITDAEMMAVEQKYIELIKKYGKNYGYEYGWAADAINMKKPSFRDIETAVELDHIRPYYKAASANIHANPAGVFTRLGLFPDQNILLAGPSNIGFSDPAQSTAISLTQITTAVLTYNSNIDFLVVCKAMAEFSKDVENEFMNIENAILKQRNT
;
A
#
# COMPACT_ATOMS: atom_id res chain seq x y z
N MET A 1 16.98 -16.05 9.98
CA MET A 1 16.62 -14.74 10.57
C MET A 1 16.25 -14.83 12.05
N PHE A 2 16.06 -16.03 12.62
CA PHE A 2 15.82 -16.19 14.06
C PHE A 2 17.13 -16.30 14.85
N GLY A 3 17.14 -15.83 16.09
CA GLY A 3 18.29 -15.93 17.00
C GLY A 3 19.09 -14.64 17.21
N LEU A 4 18.70 -13.51 16.58
CA LEU A 4 19.33 -12.21 16.83
C LEU A 4 19.17 -11.80 18.30
N GLN A 5 18.03 -12.08 18.92
CA GLN A 5 17.84 -11.88 20.36
C GLN A 5 18.84 -12.71 21.18
N ASN A 6 19.02 -13.99 20.86
CA ASN A 6 19.99 -14.84 21.56
C ASN A 6 21.43 -14.33 21.39
N HIS A 7 21.77 -13.82 20.20
CA HIS A 7 23.09 -13.26 19.93
C HIS A 7 23.30 -11.93 20.67
N PHE A 8 22.29 -11.08 20.69
CA PHE A 8 22.26 -9.85 21.47
C PHE A 8 22.41 -10.15 22.97
N ASP A 9 21.63 -11.10 23.51
CA ASP A 9 21.70 -11.50 24.91
C ASP A 9 23.09 -12.06 25.28
N GLN A 10 23.72 -12.82 24.38
CA GLN A 10 25.10 -13.30 24.57
C GLN A 10 26.10 -12.14 24.59
N ILE A 11 25.99 -11.19 23.65
CA ILE A 11 26.88 -10.02 23.59
C ILE A 11 26.70 -9.15 24.84
N ILE A 12 25.47 -8.85 25.24
CA ILE A 12 25.16 -8.10 26.45
C ILE A 12 25.73 -8.84 27.67
N LYS A 13 25.45 -10.13 27.83
CA LYS A 13 25.99 -10.92 28.95
C LYS A 13 27.52 -10.92 28.99
N GLU A 14 28.18 -10.90 27.84
CA GLU A 14 29.64 -10.83 27.74
C GLU A 14 30.21 -9.44 28.05
N GLN A 15 29.49 -8.38 27.68
CA GLN A 15 29.90 -6.98 27.88
C GLN A 15 29.63 -6.48 29.31
N PHE A 16 28.62 -7.01 29.99
CA PHE A 16 28.23 -6.63 31.35
C PHE A 16 28.84 -7.52 32.44
N LYS A 17 29.90 -8.27 32.14
CA LYS A 17 30.61 -9.04 33.17
C LYS A 17 31.26 -8.08 34.18
N PRO A 18 31.21 -8.37 35.50
CA PRO A 18 31.67 -7.45 36.55
C PRO A 18 33.09 -6.93 36.35
N TYR A 19 34.02 -7.76 35.87
CA TYR A 19 35.40 -7.36 35.60
C TYR A 19 35.52 -6.34 34.45
N LYS A 20 34.71 -6.47 33.38
CA LYS A 20 34.69 -5.49 32.28
C LYS A 20 34.06 -4.17 32.69
N LEU A 21 33.02 -4.22 33.53
CA LEU A 21 32.43 -3.03 34.11
C LEU A 21 33.43 -2.32 35.03
N GLY A 22 34.19 -3.06 35.84
CA GLY A 22 35.27 -2.51 36.67
C GLY A 22 36.33 -1.78 35.86
N VAL A 23 36.77 -2.36 34.73
CA VAL A 23 37.70 -1.69 33.80
C VAL A 23 37.09 -0.46 33.16
N LYS A 24 35.80 -0.47 32.77
CA LYS A 24 35.12 0.72 32.24
C LYS A 24 35.03 1.87 33.26
N VAL A 25 34.77 1.56 34.54
CA VAL A 25 34.79 2.58 35.60
C VAL A 25 36.19 3.17 35.75
N LEU A 26 37.21 2.31 35.78
CA LEU A 26 38.61 2.72 35.90
C LEU A 26 39.06 3.57 34.70
N GLU A 27 38.67 3.18 33.49
CA GLU A 27 38.92 3.91 32.25
C GLU A 27 38.31 5.31 32.29
N SER A 28 37.07 5.45 32.76
CA SER A 28 36.45 6.77 32.93
C SER A 28 37.19 7.66 33.93
N GLU A 29 37.76 7.09 35.00
CA GLU A 29 38.58 7.84 35.96
C GLU A 29 39.96 8.23 35.39
N PHE A 30 40.54 7.41 34.52
CA PHE A 30 41.75 7.75 33.79
C PHE A 30 41.52 8.90 32.81
N GLU A 31 40.40 8.89 32.09
CA GLU A 31 40.06 9.99 31.18
C GLU A 31 39.90 11.32 31.92
N LYS A 32 39.38 11.33 33.17
CA LYS A 32 39.28 12.54 34.01
C LYS A 32 40.64 13.20 34.30
N ILE A 33 41.74 12.42 34.26
CA ILE A 33 43.11 12.94 34.42
C ILE A 33 43.86 13.07 33.09
N GLY A 34 43.17 12.91 31.95
CA GLY A 34 43.75 13.01 30.61
C GLY A 34 44.48 11.74 30.14
N LEU A 35 44.28 10.60 30.81
CA LEU A 35 44.92 9.34 30.47
C LEU A 35 43.96 8.45 29.68
N PHE A 36 44.35 8.06 28.46
CA PHE A 36 43.59 7.15 27.61
C PHE A 36 44.32 5.82 27.46
N ILE A 37 43.64 4.71 27.75
CA ILE A 37 44.21 3.36 27.65
C ILE A 37 44.02 2.77 26.24
N THR A 38 44.98 1.97 25.79
CA THR A 38 44.88 1.22 24.53
C THR A 38 44.00 -0.02 24.67
N ASP A 39 43.56 -0.62 23.56
CA ASP A 39 42.81 -1.88 23.59
C ASP A 39 43.62 -3.03 24.22
N GLU A 40 44.95 -3.02 24.06
CA GLU A 40 45.85 -4.00 24.69
C GLU A 40 45.92 -3.81 26.22
N GLN A 41 46.06 -2.55 26.68
CA GLN A 41 46.00 -2.21 28.10
C GLN A 41 44.64 -2.55 28.72
N ARG A 42 43.54 -2.30 27.98
CA ARG A 42 42.18 -2.66 28.40
C ARG A 42 42.04 -4.18 28.58
N LEU A 43 42.47 -4.98 27.62
CA LEU A 43 42.42 -6.45 27.73
C LEU A 43 43.26 -6.96 28.90
N ASN A 44 44.44 -6.39 29.11
CA ASN A 44 45.30 -6.73 30.24
C ASN A 44 44.63 -6.41 31.58
N LEU A 45 43.97 -5.25 31.70
CA LEU A 45 43.20 -4.88 32.89
C LEU A 45 41.98 -5.79 33.08
N GLU A 46 41.28 -6.19 32.02
CA GLU A 46 40.16 -7.13 32.13
C GLU A 46 40.61 -8.49 32.69
N GLU A 47 41.78 -8.98 32.27
CA GLU A 47 42.38 -10.20 32.83
C GLU A 47 42.80 -10.04 34.30
N GLN A 48 43.40 -8.90 34.66
CA GLN A 48 43.74 -8.59 36.04
C GLN A 48 42.48 -8.56 36.93
N PHE A 49 41.42 -7.86 36.51
CA PHE A 49 40.13 -7.80 37.23
C PHE A 49 39.42 -9.15 37.33
N LYS A 50 39.61 -10.04 36.34
CA LYS A 50 39.01 -11.38 36.34
C LYS A 50 39.66 -12.31 37.38
N ASN A 51 40.96 -12.13 37.65
CA ASN A 51 41.75 -12.94 38.58
C ASN A 51 41.94 -12.28 39.96
N LEU A 52 41.25 -11.17 40.20
CA LEU A 52 41.42 -10.33 41.38
C LEU A 52 40.66 -10.93 42.57
N GLU A 53 41.32 -11.80 43.35
CA GLU A 53 40.75 -12.27 44.63
C GLU A 53 41.09 -11.30 45.78
N PHE A 54 42.32 -10.77 45.86
CA PHE A 54 42.75 -9.57 46.62
C PHE A 54 44.17 -9.23 46.14
N GLY A 55 44.42 -8.06 45.52
CA GLY A 55 45.76 -7.76 44.99
C GLY A 55 45.95 -6.41 44.31
N THR A 56 47.22 -6.06 44.09
CA THR A 56 47.71 -4.86 43.38
C THR A 56 47.40 -4.92 41.88
N LEU A 57 46.88 -3.83 41.32
CA LEU A 57 46.77 -3.62 39.87
C LEU A 57 48.11 -3.10 39.34
N SER A 58 48.60 -3.70 38.25
CA SER A 58 49.77 -3.21 37.52
C SER A 58 49.34 -2.40 36.31
N PHE A 59 50.00 -1.26 36.11
CA PHE A 59 49.81 -0.42 34.94
C PHE A 59 51.15 -0.26 34.24
N ASP A 60 51.13 -0.31 32.91
CA ASP A 60 52.28 -0.07 32.06
C ASP A 60 51.91 1.05 31.09
N PHE A 61 52.39 2.26 31.35
CA PHE A 61 52.07 3.46 30.57
C PHE A 61 53.30 3.94 29.81
N ASN A 62 53.14 4.23 28.52
CA ASN A 62 54.26 4.70 27.70
C ASN A 62 54.59 6.18 27.94
N ASP A 63 55.76 6.61 27.50
CA ASP A 63 56.26 7.99 27.63
C ASP A 63 55.27 9.04 27.08
N LYS A 64 54.49 8.70 26.05
CA LYS A 64 53.48 9.58 25.48
C LYS A 64 52.30 9.79 26.43
N GLN A 65 51.83 8.72 27.08
CA GLN A 65 50.77 8.78 28.09
C GLN A 65 51.22 9.56 29.34
N LEU A 66 52.50 9.47 29.71
CA LEU A 66 53.08 10.28 30.81
C LEU A 66 53.07 11.78 30.47
N LEU A 67 53.45 12.13 29.24
CA LEU A 67 53.40 13.52 28.75
C LEU A 67 51.97 14.08 28.71
N GLU A 68 50.98 13.28 28.32
CA GLU A 68 49.56 13.68 28.26
C GLU A 68 48.97 14.02 29.65
N VAL A 69 49.53 13.45 30.72
CA VAL A 69 49.10 13.68 32.11
C VAL A 69 50.00 14.69 32.84
N GLU A 70 50.88 15.37 32.09
CA GLU A 70 51.86 16.36 32.57
C GLU A 70 52.79 15.82 33.67
N VAL A 71 53.25 14.57 33.55
CA VAL A 71 54.18 13.94 34.50
C VAL A 71 55.47 13.49 33.80
N SER A 72 56.58 13.59 34.51
CA SER A 72 57.93 13.30 33.96
C SER A 72 58.41 11.89 34.25
N SER A 73 57.70 11.13 35.10
CA SER A 73 58.01 9.74 35.45
C SER A 73 56.79 9.00 36.00
N GLU A 74 56.83 7.66 35.98
CA GLU A 74 55.79 6.82 36.60
C GLU A 74 55.66 7.05 38.12
N GLU A 75 56.75 7.40 38.81
CA GLU A 75 56.73 7.71 40.24
C GLU A 75 55.91 8.98 40.55
N GLU A 76 55.85 9.95 39.63
CA GLU A 76 54.98 11.13 39.73
C GLU A 76 53.51 10.79 39.43
N LEU A 77 53.25 9.73 38.65
CA LEU A 77 51.91 9.27 38.32
C LEU A 77 51.28 8.42 39.44
N LYS A 78 52.09 7.63 40.14
CA LYS A 78 51.70 6.75 41.25
C LYS A 78 50.76 7.38 42.30
N PRO A 79 50.99 8.60 42.83
CA PRO A 79 50.05 9.23 43.76
C PRO A 79 48.70 9.59 43.12
N LYS A 80 48.67 9.95 41.82
CA LYS A 80 47.42 10.21 41.07
C LYS A 80 46.62 8.91 40.91
N LEU A 81 47.28 7.81 40.56
CA LEU A 81 46.65 6.48 40.44
C LEU A 81 46.14 5.97 41.78
N GLN A 82 46.89 6.14 42.87
CA GLN A 82 46.46 5.76 44.21
C GLN A 82 45.20 6.52 44.65
N LYS A 83 45.10 7.81 44.27
CA LYS A 83 43.90 8.62 44.54
C LYS A 83 42.67 8.09 43.80
N ILE A 84 42.84 7.69 42.53
CA ILE A 84 41.77 7.07 41.73
C ILE A 84 41.31 5.76 42.37
N LEU A 85 42.26 4.89 42.75
CA LEU A 85 41.94 3.61 43.40
C LEU A 85 41.25 3.78 44.76
N ASN A 86 41.65 4.78 45.55
CA ASN A 86 41.02 5.07 46.84
C ASN A 86 39.59 5.62 46.70
N ASN A 87 39.31 6.35 45.60
CA ASN A 87 37.99 6.90 45.30
C ASN A 87 37.11 5.96 44.45
N LEU A 88 37.64 4.81 44.03
CA LEU A 88 36.94 3.85 43.17
C LEU A 88 35.55 3.45 43.68
N PRO A 89 35.30 3.27 45.00
CA PRO A 89 33.93 3.01 45.48
C PRO A 89 32.92 4.11 45.12
N GLY A 90 33.32 5.38 45.22
CA GLY A 90 32.47 6.52 44.84
C GLY A 90 32.27 6.64 43.33
N SER A 91 33.30 6.31 42.55
CA SER A 91 33.21 6.24 41.08
C SER A 91 32.30 5.12 40.60
N ILE A 92 32.25 3.99 41.32
CA ILE A 92 31.29 2.91 41.07
C ILE A 92 29.86 3.40 41.32
N GLU A 93 29.59 4.11 42.42
CA GLU A 93 28.26 4.69 42.67
C GLU A 93 27.85 5.72 41.60
N GLU A 94 28.77 6.58 41.17
CA GLU A 94 28.52 7.54 40.08
C GLU A 94 28.21 6.82 38.75
N PHE A 95 28.97 5.78 38.44
CA PHE A 95 28.76 4.96 37.25
C PHE A 95 27.42 4.22 37.29
N LEU A 96 27.04 3.66 38.44
CA LEU A 96 25.73 3.03 38.63
C LEU A 96 24.59 4.03 38.41
N GLY A 97 24.77 5.31 38.76
CA GLY A 97 23.82 6.38 38.48
C GLY A 97 23.68 6.74 36.99
N LYS A 98 24.65 6.37 36.14
CA LYS A 98 24.68 6.64 34.68
C LYS A 98 24.57 5.37 33.83
N ILE A 99 24.39 4.21 34.47
CA ILE A 99 24.48 2.91 33.80
C ILE A 99 23.42 2.76 32.70
N ASP A 100 22.23 3.33 32.89
CA ASP A 100 21.14 3.28 31.92
C ASP A 100 21.53 3.93 30.59
N GLY A 101 22.17 5.11 30.61
CA GLY A 101 22.64 5.78 29.39
C GLY A 101 23.80 5.05 28.71
N VAL A 102 24.67 4.41 29.49
CA VAL A 102 25.77 3.56 28.97
C VAL A 102 25.21 2.29 28.31
N ILE A 103 24.18 1.68 28.91
CA ILE A 103 23.45 0.55 28.35
C ILE A 103 22.80 0.98 27.02
N GLU A 104 22.06 2.08 27.01
CA GLU A 104 21.37 2.58 25.82
C GLU A 104 22.33 2.77 24.63
N GLY A 105 23.46 3.46 24.84
CA GLY A 105 24.47 3.67 23.80
C GLY A 105 25.09 2.37 23.29
N LEU A 106 25.35 1.40 24.18
CA LEU A 106 25.86 0.09 23.77
C LEU A 106 24.83 -0.69 22.96
N VAL A 107 23.57 -0.72 23.41
CA VAL A 107 22.46 -1.37 22.71
C VAL A 107 22.31 -0.80 21.31
N LEU A 108 22.29 0.53 21.17
CA LEU A 108 22.19 1.20 19.86
C LEU A 108 23.35 0.79 18.94
N SER A 109 24.58 0.80 19.44
CA SER A 109 25.75 0.41 18.62
C SER A 109 25.72 -1.05 18.16
N VAL A 110 25.21 -1.95 19.00
CA VAL A 110 25.05 -3.37 18.68
C VAL A 110 23.94 -3.56 17.66
N VAL A 111 22.80 -2.91 17.86
CA VAL A 111 21.67 -2.91 16.92
C VAL A 111 22.13 -2.40 15.55
N GLU A 112 22.89 -1.31 15.48
CA GLU A 112 23.42 -0.79 14.21
C GLU A 112 24.33 -1.79 13.48
N LYS A 113 25.28 -2.40 14.20
CA LYS A 113 26.19 -3.40 13.61
C LYS A 113 25.43 -4.64 13.13
N MET A 114 24.47 -5.11 13.92
CA MET A 114 23.63 -6.26 13.56
C MET A 114 22.74 -5.92 12.36
N ALA A 115 22.13 -4.73 12.33
CA ALA A 115 21.32 -4.28 11.20
C ALA A 115 22.14 -4.20 9.90
N LYS A 116 23.37 -3.68 9.96
CA LYS A 116 24.29 -3.68 8.80
C LYS A 116 24.58 -5.09 8.30
N SER A 117 24.88 -6.02 9.21
CA SER A 117 25.13 -7.42 8.86
C SER A 117 23.91 -8.11 8.23
N VAL A 118 22.72 -7.90 8.81
CA VAL A 118 21.46 -8.41 8.28
C VAL A 118 21.16 -7.82 6.90
N ASN A 119 21.38 -6.52 6.70
CA ASN A 119 21.18 -5.87 5.41
C ASN A 119 22.11 -6.42 4.32
N THR A 120 23.39 -6.65 4.64
CA THR A 120 24.31 -7.33 3.71
C THR A 120 23.80 -8.71 3.31
N THR A 121 23.20 -9.44 4.25
CA THR A 121 22.58 -10.75 3.97
C THR A 121 21.35 -10.63 3.07
N PHE A 122 20.51 -9.59 3.25
CA PHE A 122 19.38 -9.33 2.35
C PHE A 122 19.86 -9.05 0.94
N GLN A 123 20.89 -8.21 0.80
CA GLN A 123 21.45 -7.86 -0.50
C GLN A 123 22.07 -9.08 -1.19
N SER A 124 22.79 -9.93 -0.45
CA SER A 124 23.42 -11.11 -1.04
C SER A 124 22.41 -12.19 -1.45
N ARG A 125 21.27 -12.29 -0.75
CA ARG A 125 20.22 -13.29 -1.03
C ARG A 125 19.06 -12.76 -1.88
N LEU A 126 19.09 -11.48 -2.26
CA LEU A 126 17.98 -10.86 -2.97
C LEU A 126 17.65 -11.59 -4.28
N GLY A 127 18.68 -12.00 -5.05
CA GLY A 127 18.50 -12.75 -6.29
C GLY A 127 17.72 -14.05 -6.07
N ASP A 128 18.22 -14.92 -5.20
CA ASP A 128 17.59 -16.19 -4.85
C ASP A 128 16.16 -16.00 -4.33
N MET A 129 15.94 -15.00 -3.46
CA MET A 129 14.61 -14.71 -2.92
C MET A 129 13.60 -14.31 -4.01
N LEU A 130 14.04 -13.56 -5.02
CA LEU A 130 13.20 -13.16 -6.13
C LEU A 130 12.96 -14.32 -7.11
N GLU A 131 13.95 -15.18 -7.32
CA GLU A 131 13.81 -16.38 -8.15
C GLU A 131 12.81 -17.37 -7.55
N ASP A 132 12.94 -17.66 -6.25
CA ASP A 132 11.99 -18.48 -5.49
C ASP A 132 10.57 -17.92 -5.60
N GLN A 133 10.43 -16.60 -5.42
CA GLN A 133 9.13 -15.94 -5.50
C GLN A 133 8.54 -16.00 -6.92
N ASN A 134 9.36 -15.84 -7.97
CA ASN A 134 8.92 -15.94 -9.35
C ASN A 134 8.45 -17.37 -9.69
N ALA A 135 9.15 -18.39 -9.21
CA ALA A 135 8.73 -19.79 -9.38
C ALA A 135 7.36 -20.07 -8.74
N ILE A 136 7.10 -19.50 -7.56
CA ILE A 136 5.78 -19.59 -6.90
C ILE A 136 4.69 -18.92 -7.75
N TYR A 137 4.96 -17.74 -8.32
CA TYR A 137 4.00 -17.04 -9.18
C TYR A 137 3.67 -17.82 -10.44
N VAL A 138 4.69 -18.33 -11.15
CA VAL A 138 4.48 -19.15 -12.37
C VAL A 138 3.66 -20.39 -12.05
N GLY A 139 4.01 -21.14 -10.99
CA GLY A 139 3.23 -22.32 -10.60
C GLY A 139 1.78 -22.00 -10.21
N THR A 140 1.55 -20.84 -9.61
CA THR A 140 0.21 -20.37 -9.28
C THR A 140 -0.60 -20.03 -10.53
N GLU A 141 -0.01 -19.30 -11.47
CA GLU A 141 -0.65 -18.94 -12.75
C GLU A 141 -1.00 -20.20 -13.55
N GLU A 142 -0.09 -21.16 -13.64
CA GLU A 142 -0.34 -22.46 -14.30
C GLU A 142 -1.50 -23.20 -13.64
N SER A 143 -1.54 -23.25 -12.30
CA SER A 143 -2.64 -23.88 -11.56
C SER A 143 -3.97 -23.19 -11.81
N ILE A 144 -3.98 -21.85 -11.85
CA ILE A 144 -5.18 -21.05 -12.15
C ILE A 144 -5.62 -21.33 -13.58
N HIS A 145 -4.71 -21.31 -14.56
CA HIS A 145 -5.02 -21.58 -15.96
C HIS A 145 -5.56 -23.00 -16.15
N CYS A 146 -4.99 -24.01 -15.49
CA CYS A 146 -5.49 -25.39 -15.55
C CYS A 146 -6.94 -25.51 -15.09
N THR A 147 -7.35 -24.69 -14.11
CA THR A 147 -8.69 -24.75 -13.51
C THR A 147 -9.69 -23.83 -14.20
N TRP A 148 -9.27 -22.59 -14.48
CA TRP A 148 -10.13 -21.48 -14.90
C TRP A 148 -9.89 -21.02 -16.34
N GLY A 149 -8.92 -21.60 -17.05
CA GLY A 149 -8.44 -21.11 -18.35
C GLY A 149 -9.57 -20.81 -19.35
N LYS A 150 -10.52 -21.74 -19.53
CA LYS A 150 -11.66 -21.55 -20.43
C LYS A 150 -12.52 -20.34 -20.05
N ALA A 151 -12.81 -20.16 -18.75
CA ALA A 151 -13.60 -19.02 -18.28
C ALA A 151 -12.83 -17.70 -18.43
N LEU A 152 -11.53 -17.71 -18.18
CA LEU A 152 -10.64 -16.56 -18.37
C LEU A 152 -10.55 -16.12 -19.83
N ASP A 153 -10.49 -17.08 -20.75
CA ASP A 153 -10.47 -16.82 -22.19
C ASP A 153 -11.79 -16.24 -22.68
N LEU A 154 -12.92 -16.70 -22.15
CA LEU A 154 -14.23 -16.09 -22.42
C LEU A 154 -14.26 -14.64 -21.91
N LEU A 155 -13.87 -14.38 -20.66
CA LEU A 155 -13.84 -13.01 -20.14
C LEU A 155 -12.91 -12.10 -20.96
N GLN A 156 -11.75 -12.61 -21.37
CA GLN A 156 -10.85 -11.88 -22.26
C GLN A 156 -11.49 -11.59 -23.62
N GLY A 157 -12.18 -12.57 -24.20
CA GLY A 157 -12.95 -12.41 -25.44
C GLY A 157 -14.00 -11.31 -25.33
N LEU A 158 -14.75 -11.26 -24.22
CA LEU A 158 -15.75 -10.22 -23.99
C LEU A 158 -15.12 -8.82 -23.94
N ILE A 159 -13.95 -8.69 -23.30
CA ILE A 159 -13.18 -7.44 -23.26
C ILE A 159 -12.76 -7.00 -24.67
N VAL A 160 -12.25 -7.93 -25.48
CA VAL A 160 -11.85 -7.64 -26.86
C VAL A 160 -13.06 -7.22 -27.70
N ILE A 161 -14.17 -7.96 -27.63
CA ILE A 161 -15.41 -7.64 -28.35
C ILE A 161 -15.93 -6.24 -27.96
N SER A 162 -15.89 -5.90 -26.68
CA SER A 162 -16.26 -4.57 -26.17
C SER A 162 -15.42 -3.45 -26.79
N ASP A 163 -14.11 -3.62 -26.84
CA ASP A 163 -13.15 -2.66 -27.42
C ASP A 163 -13.39 -2.50 -28.94
N GLU A 164 -13.52 -3.61 -29.67
CA GLU A 164 -13.79 -3.62 -31.11
C GLU A 164 -15.15 -2.98 -31.46
N ALA A 165 -16.18 -3.26 -30.66
CA ALA A 165 -17.50 -2.68 -30.88
C ALA A 165 -17.50 -1.15 -30.75
N ALA A 166 -16.80 -0.61 -29.76
CA ALA A 166 -16.67 0.85 -29.60
C ALA A 166 -15.82 1.48 -30.71
N GLN A 167 -14.81 0.78 -31.22
CA GLN A 167 -14.04 1.24 -32.40
C GLN A 167 -14.92 1.29 -33.66
N GLY A 168 -15.75 0.27 -33.88
CA GLY A 168 -16.76 0.27 -34.94
C GLY A 168 -17.74 1.43 -34.81
N TYR A 169 -18.21 1.70 -33.59
CA TYR A 169 -19.07 2.84 -33.29
C TYR A 169 -18.40 4.19 -33.54
N LEU A 170 -17.13 4.36 -33.16
CA LEU A 170 -16.37 5.59 -33.38
C LEU A 170 -16.09 5.87 -34.86
N THR A 171 -15.89 4.81 -35.65
CA THR A 171 -15.52 4.91 -37.07
C THR A 171 -16.71 4.86 -38.03
N ARG A 172 -17.94 4.85 -37.50
CA ARG A 172 -19.16 4.86 -38.30
C ARG A 172 -19.25 6.11 -39.18
N SER A 173 -19.88 5.96 -40.34
CA SER A 173 -20.06 7.03 -41.33
C SER A 173 -21.52 7.20 -41.78
N ASP A 174 -22.44 6.67 -40.99
CA ASP A 174 -23.89 6.76 -41.22
C ASP A 174 -24.46 8.13 -40.78
N GLU A 175 -25.76 8.33 -41.01
CA GLU A 175 -26.47 9.58 -40.67
C GLU A 175 -26.51 9.86 -39.15
N TYR A 176 -26.15 8.88 -38.31
CA TYR A 176 -26.09 8.98 -36.86
C TYR A 176 -24.68 9.36 -36.36
N SER A 177 -23.74 9.61 -37.27
CA SER A 177 -22.34 9.94 -36.96
C SER A 177 -22.10 11.35 -36.41
N GLU A 178 -23.13 12.18 -36.23
CA GLU A 178 -22.95 13.49 -35.62
C GLU A 178 -22.42 13.33 -34.18
N ASN A 179 -21.21 13.85 -33.98
CA ASN A 179 -20.56 13.85 -32.67
C ASN A 179 -21.19 14.93 -31.79
N ASP A 180 -21.69 14.51 -30.64
CA ASP A 180 -22.12 15.40 -29.58
C ASP A 180 -21.31 15.16 -28.29
N LEU A 181 -21.61 15.98 -27.29
CA LEU A 181 -20.92 15.94 -26.01
C LEU A 181 -21.17 14.63 -25.25
N VAL A 182 -22.37 14.05 -25.38
CA VAL A 182 -22.74 12.80 -24.70
C VAL A 182 -21.90 11.66 -25.25
N GLN A 183 -21.78 11.57 -26.58
CA GLN A 183 -20.97 10.56 -27.23
C GLN A 183 -19.50 10.60 -26.79
N ASP A 184 -18.88 11.79 -26.74
CA ASP A 184 -17.49 11.95 -26.27
C ASP A 184 -17.31 11.47 -24.82
N VAL A 185 -18.25 11.81 -23.93
CA VAL A 185 -18.19 11.37 -22.52
C VAL A 185 -18.37 9.85 -22.39
N LEU A 186 -19.35 9.28 -23.08
CA LEU A 186 -19.61 7.84 -23.03
C LEU A 186 -18.40 7.05 -23.55
N LEU A 187 -17.76 7.49 -24.63
CA LEU A 187 -16.55 6.86 -25.16
C LEU A 187 -15.36 6.96 -24.19
N ARG A 188 -15.16 8.09 -23.51
CA ARG A 188 -14.13 8.22 -22.46
C ARG A 188 -14.38 7.28 -21.28
N ILE A 189 -15.63 7.20 -20.83
CA ILE A 189 -16.04 6.26 -19.77
C ILE A 189 -15.79 4.82 -20.23
N HIS A 190 -16.16 4.47 -21.46
CA HIS A 190 -15.97 3.12 -22.02
C HIS A 190 -14.48 2.75 -22.17
N ALA A 191 -13.64 3.68 -22.62
CA ALA A 191 -12.19 3.46 -22.67
C ALA A 191 -11.63 3.17 -21.27
N LYS A 192 -12.07 3.92 -20.24
CA LYS A 192 -11.69 3.66 -18.85
C LYS A 192 -12.23 2.32 -18.34
N ALA A 193 -13.45 1.96 -18.71
CA ALA A 193 -14.07 0.70 -18.36
C ALA A 193 -13.29 -0.50 -18.90
N ASN A 194 -12.86 -0.45 -20.16
CA ASN A 194 -12.02 -1.50 -20.76
C ASN A 194 -10.66 -1.61 -20.06
N GLN A 195 -10.05 -0.49 -19.67
CA GLN A 195 -8.83 -0.53 -18.88
C GLN A 195 -9.05 -1.25 -17.54
N ILE A 196 -10.11 -0.91 -16.80
CA ILE A 196 -10.44 -1.54 -15.52
C ILE A 196 -10.75 -3.03 -15.71
N ALA A 197 -11.48 -3.42 -16.76
CA ALA A 197 -11.74 -4.83 -17.04
C ALA A 197 -10.44 -5.62 -17.31
N LYS A 198 -9.48 -5.02 -18.02
CA LYS A 198 -8.13 -5.60 -18.24
C LYS A 198 -7.34 -5.71 -16.92
N GLU A 199 -7.45 -4.73 -16.01
CA GLU A 199 -6.87 -4.79 -14.66
C GLU A 199 -7.49 -5.93 -13.84
N ILE A 200 -8.81 -6.07 -13.87
CA ILE A 200 -9.55 -7.14 -13.18
C ILE A 200 -9.11 -8.51 -13.69
N LEU A 201 -9.09 -8.72 -15.01
CA LEU A 201 -8.64 -9.97 -15.61
C LEU A 201 -7.19 -10.30 -15.20
N THR A 202 -6.30 -9.29 -15.19
CA THR A 202 -4.91 -9.46 -14.74
C THR A 202 -4.85 -9.92 -13.28
N LEU A 203 -5.62 -9.30 -12.39
CA LEU A 203 -5.66 -9.67 -10.97
C LEU A 203 -6.19 -11.08 -10.77
N ILE A 204 -7.24 -11.48 -11.50
CA ILE A 204 -7.79 -12.84 -11.44
C ILE A 204 -6.74 -13.86 -11.94
N ARG A 205 -6.08 -13.61 -13.08
CA ARG A 205 -5.03 -14.51 -13.62
C ARG A 205 -3.88 -14.75 -12.64
N HIS A 206 -3.61 -13.80 -11.76
CA HIS A 206 -2.56 -13.91 -10.72
C HIS A 206 -3.10 -14.27 -9.33
N GLY A 207 -4.38 -14.63 -9.20
CA GLY A 207 -4.94 -15.17 -7.95
C GLY A 207 -5.39 -14.14 -6.90
N PHE A 208 -5.60 -12.88 -7.30
CA PHE A 208 -5.99 -11.78 -6.42
C PHE A 208 -7.48 -11.42 -6.54
N ALA A 209 -8.36 -12.34 -6.12
CA ALA A 209 -9.81 -12.19 -6.17
C ALA A 209 -10.35 -10.94 -5.46
N ASP A 210 -9.89 -10.66 -4.23
CA ASP A 210 -10.35 -9.50 -3.45
C ASP A 210 -9.98 -8.18 -4.13
N GLY A 211 -8.77 -8.12 -4.71
CA GLY A 211 -8.31 -6.96 -5.48
C GLY A 211 -9.10 -6.78 -6.77
N ALA A 212 -9.42 -7.88 -7.46
CA ALA A 212 -10.28 -7.88 -8.64
C ALA A 212 -11.69 -7.34 -8.29
N GLN A 213 -12.29 -7.80 -7.19
CA GLN A 213 -13.59 -7.30 -6.74
C GLN A 213 -13.54 -5.82 -6.36
N ALA A 214 -12.44 -5.37 -5.72
CA ALA A 214 -12.23 -3.95 -5.42
C ALA A 214 -12.16 -3.09 -6.70
N ARG A 215 -11.53 -3.57 -7.78
CA ARG A 215 -11.51 -2.89 -9.07
C ARG A 215 -12.88 -2.89 -9.76
N TRP A 216 -13.63 -3.98 -9.62
CA TRP A 216 -15.00 -4.04 -10.14
C TRP A 216 -15.90 -2.93 -9.55
N ARG A 217 -15.70 -2.53 -8.29
CA ARG A 217 -16.42 -1.37 -7.70
C ARG A 217 -16.38 -0.14 -8.61
N SER A 218 -15.19 0.22 -9.09
CA SER A 218 -15.01 1.38 -9.98
C SER A 218 -15.64 1.13 -11.35
N LEU A 219 -15.62 -0.10 -11.86
CA LEU A 219 -16.31 -0.45 -13.10
C LEU A 219 -17.83 -0.28 -12.97
N HIS A 220 -18.42 -0.69 -11.84
CA HIS A 220 -19.84 -0.48 -11.55
C HIS A 220 -20.19 1.01 -11.43
N GLU A 221 -19.34 1.82 -10.79
CA GLU A 221 -19.52 3.29 -10.77
C GLU A 221 -19.56 3.88 -12.18
N LEU A 222 -18.68 3.41 -13.09
CA LEU A 222 -18.72 3.81 -14.50
C LEU A 222 -19.99 3.35 -15.21
N ALA A 223 -20.49 2.15 -14.93
CA ALA A 223 -21.75 1.66 -15.49
C ALA A 223 -22.93 2.53 -15.08
N VAL A 224 -23.00 2.92 -13.81
CA VAL A 224 -24.04 3.80 -13.29
C VAL A 224 -23.98 5.18 -13.95
N VAL A 225 -22.79 5.79 -14.01
CA VAL A 225 -22.60 7.11 -14.61
C VAL A 225 -22.87 7.09 -16.12
N SER A 226 -22.42 6.07 -16.86
CA SER A 226 -22.64 5.98 -18.30
C SER A 226 -24.12 5.86 -18.64
N ASN A 227 -24.87 5.01 -17.93
CA ASN A 227 -26.31 4.86 -18.17
C ASN A 227 -27.04 6.16 -17.81
N PHE A 228 -26.68 6.81 -16.70
CA PHE A 228 -27.32 8.06 -16.29
C PHE A 228 -27.11 9.18 -17.32
N ILE A 229 -25.89 9.31 -17.85
CA ILE A 229 -25.58 10.31 -18.88
C ILE A 229 -26.31 9.98 -20.19
N ALA A 230 -26.36 8.70 -20.59
CA ALA A 230 -27.10 8.28 -21.78
C ALA A 230 -28.61 8.57 -21.67
N ASP A 231 -29.20 8.38 -20.48
CA ASP A 231 -30.63 8.59 -20.24
C ASP A 231 -31.04 10.08 -20.18
N HIS A 232 -30.14 10.95 -19.72
CA HIS A 232 -30.43 12.37 -19.48
C HIS A 232 -29.83 13.34 -20.51
N GLY A 233 -28.92 12.88 -21.35
CA GLY A 233 -28.42 13.63 -22.50
C GLY A 233 -27.49 14.79 -22.18
N GLU A 234 -27.46 15.77 -23.08
CA GLU A 234 -26.38 16.77 -23.19
C GLU A 234 -26.23 17.69 -21.97
N ASP A 235 -27.32 18.15 -21.35
CA ASP A 235 -27.27 19.02 -20.15
C ASP A 235 -26.56 18.32 -18.99
N VAL A 236 -26.82 17.03 -18.78
CA VAL A 236 -26.16 16.23 -17.74
C VAL A 236 -24.71 15.94 -18.12
N ALA A 237 -24.42 15.66 -19.38
CA ALA A 237 -23.04 15.47 -19.85
C ALA A 237 -22.19 16.73 -19.62
N GLU A 238 -22.71 17.92 -19.95
CA GLU A 238 -22.03 19.21 -19.72
C GLU A 238 -21.75 19.43 -18.23
N LYS A 239 -22.77 19.22 -17.38
CA LYS A 239 -22.65 19.31 -15.93
C LYS A 239 -21.65 18.30 -15.38
N TYR A 240 -21.66 17.06 -15.85
CA TYR A 240 -20.71 16.03 -15.41
C TYR A 240 -19.26 16.44 -15.70
N ILE A 241 -18.96 16.90 -16.92
CA ILE A 241 -17.61 17.34 -17.29
C ILE A 241 -17.17 18.55 -16.45
N GLN A 242 -18.01 19.58 -16.36
CA GLN A 242 -17.65 20.81 -15.67
C GLN A 242 -17.52 20.62 -14.16
N HIS A 243 -18.07 19.54 -13.61
CA HIS A 243 -18.01 19.23 -12.17
C HIS A 243 -16.59 18.93 -11.70
N GLU A 244 -15.66 18.56 -12.60
CA GLU A 244 -14.23 18.43 -12.30
C GLU A 244 -13.68 19.70 -11.61
N SER A 245 -14.11 20.90 -12.03
CA SER A 245 -13.66 22.15 -11.42
C SER A 245 -14.13 22.31 -9.97
N ILE A 246 -15.24 21.69 -9.59
CA ILE A 246 -15.73 21.67 -8.20
C ILE A 246 -14.79 20.83 -7.34
N ASP A 247 -14.39 19.65 -7.83
CA ASP A 247 -13.49 18.74 -7.11
C ASP A 247 -12.05 19.26 -7.04
N ILE A 248 -11.56 19.90 -8.11
CA ILE A 248 -10.27 20.58 -8.12
C ILE A 248 -10.21 21.65 -7.02
N TYR A 249 -11.24 22.51 -6.92
CA TYR A 249 -11.26 23.55 -5.89
C TYR A 249 -11.26 22.96 -4.48
N LYS A 250 -12.14 21.98 -4.19
CA LYS A 250 -12.19 21.32 -2.87
C LYS A 250 -10.87 20.65 -2.50
N SER A 251 -10.25 19.97 -3.46
CA SER A 251 -8.97 19.29 -3.28
C SER A 251 -7.83 20.29 -3.03
N ALA A 252 -7.81 21.42 -3.75
CA ALA A 252 -6.81 22.47 -3.56
C ALA A 252 -6.93 23.13 -2.18
N VAL A 253 -8.15 23.37 -1.70
CA VAL A 253 -8.40 23.88 -0.34
C VAL A 253 -7.86 22.90 0.70
N GLN A 254 -8.20 21.61 0.59
CA GLN A 254 -7.72 20.59 1.52
C GLN A 254 -6.20 20.42 1.46
N TYR A 255 -5.60 20.46 0.27
CA TYR A 255 -4.15 20.40 0.10
C TYR A 255 -3.46 21.54 0.85
N ASN A 256 -3.93 22.79 0.66
CA ASN A 256 -3.38 23.95 1.34
C ASN A 256 -3.64 23.98 2.86
N GLU A 257 -4.59 23.20 3.37
CA GLU A 257 -4.75 22.97 4.81
C GLU A 257 -3.59 22.14 5.39
N TYR A 258 -3.04 21.21 4.60
CA TYR A 258 -2.06 20.21 5.09
C TYR A 258 -0.64 20.32 4.52
N TYR A 259 -0.38 21.20 3.55
CA TYR A 259 0.92 21.26 2.83
C TYR A 259 2.16 21.28 3.75
N THR A 260 2.10 22.02 4.86
CA THR A 260 3.22 22.10 5.83
C THR A 260 3.52 20.75 6.47
N ARG A 261 2.48 19.97 6.83
CA ARG A 261 2.64 18.64 7.43
C ARG A 261 3.08 17.59 6.40
N LEU A 262 2.73 17.80 5.13
CA LEU A 262 3.14 16.96 4.02
C LEU A 262 4.59 17.23 3.58
N GLY A 263 5.20 18.33 4.03
CA GLY A 263 6.51 18.78 3.53
C GLY A 263 6.46 19.18 2.05
N ALA A 264 5.29 19.59 1.57
CA ALA A 264 5.05 19.91 0.17
C ALA A 264 5.01 21.42 -0.07
N GLU A 265 5.07 21.85 -1.32
CA GLU A 265 4.96 23.27 -1.68
C GLU A 265 3.50 23.73 -1.64
N ARG A 266 3.25 24.95 -1.14
CA ARG A 266 1.91 25.53 -1.07
C ARG A 266 1.43 25.93 -2.47
N ILE A 267 0.16 25.67 -2.79
CA ILE A 267 -0.48 26.24 -3.99
C ILE A 267 -0.54 27.76 -3.82
N THR A 268 -0.11 28.50 -4.84
CA THR A 268 0.00 29.95 -4.75
C THR A 268 -1.37 30.64 -4.61
N ASP A 269 -1.40 31.87 -4.09
CA ASP A 269 -2.65 32.61 -3.97
C ASP A 269 -3.28 32.88 -5.33
N ALA A 270 -2.47 33.11 -6.37
CA ALA A 270 -2.95 33.32 -7.74
C ALA A 270 -3.63 32.07 -8.31
N GLU A 271 -3.04 30.88 -8.11
CA GLU A 271 -3.63 29.61 -8.53
C GLU A 271 -4.91 29.30 -7.73
N MET A 272 -4.91 29.54 -6.42
CA MET A 272 -6.10 29.39 -5.58
C MET A 272 -7.25 30.29 -6.05
N MET A 273 -6.96 31.56 -6.33
CA MET A 273 -7.96 32.49 -6.88
C MET A 273 -8.51 32.02 -8.22
N ALA A 274 -7.66 31.45 -9.10
CA ALA A 274 -8.10 30.95 -10.40
C ALA A 274 -9.07 29.75 -10.28
N VAL A 275 -8.79 28.80 -9.37
CA VAL A 275 -9.69 27.65 -9.15
C VAL A 275 -10.96 28.04 -8.40
N GLU A 276 -10.87 29.00 -7.46
CA GLU A 276 -12.03 29.55 -6.75
C GLU A 276 -12.97 30.31 -7.69
N GLN A 277 -12.42 31.11 -8.60
CA GLN A 277 -13.18 31.85 -9.60
C GLN A 277 -14.04 30.89 -10.46
N LYS A 278 -13.44 29.80 -10.95
CA LYS A 278 -14.17 28.76 -11.71
C LYS A 278 -15.28 28.11 -10.88
N TYR A 279 -15.01 27.78 -9.61
CA TYR A 279 -16.02 27.26 -8.70
C TYR A 279 -17.21 28.23 -8.56
N ILE A 280 -16.95 29.51 -8.29
CA ILE A 280 -17.99 30.54 -8.12
C ILE A 280 -18.82 30.70 -9.40
N GLU A 281 -18.17 30.70 -10.58
CA GLU A 281 -18.85 30.79 -11.88
C GLU A 281 -19.81 29.62 -12.11
N LEU A 282 -19.39 28.39 -11.81
CA LEU A 282 -20.24 27.21 -11.94
C LEU A 282 -21.40 27.19 -10.95
N ILE A 283 -21.18 27.60 -9.69
CA ILE A 283 -22.25 27.75 -8.70
C ILE A 283 -23.25 28.83 -9.11
N LYS A 284 -22.80 29.91 -9.77
CA LYS A 284 -23.67 30.94 -10.31
C LYS A 284 -24.47 30.41 -11.51
N LYS A 285 -23.87 29.58 -12.37
CA LYS A 285 -24.50 29.00 -13.57
C LYS A 285 -25.54 27.93 -13.23
N TYR A 286 -25.17 26.96 -12.38
CA TYR A 286 -26.01 25.78 -12.09
C TYR A 286 -26.68 25.81 -10.70
N GLY A 287 -26.40 26.82 -9.89
CA GLY A 287 -26.98 26.97 -8.56
C GLY A 287 -26.19 26.24 -7.47
N LYS A 288 -26.61 26.48 -6.21
CA LYS A 288 -25.88 26.03 -5.01
C LYS A 288 -25.77 24.51 -4.88
N ASN A 289 -26.77 23.77 -5.36
CA ASN A 289 -26.82 22.31 -5.23
C ASN A 289 -25.71 21.63 -6.05
N TYR A 290 -25.27 22.26 -7.14
CA TYR A 290 -24.19 21.75 -7.99
C TYR A 290 -22.87 21.57 -7.24
N GLY A 291 -22.65 22.32 -6.16
CA GLY A 291 -21.44 22.24 -5.33
C GLY A 291 -21.33 20.96 -4.48
N TYR A 292 -22.38 20.13 -4.39
CA TYR A 292 -22.31 18.83 -3.71
C TYR A 292 -21.54 17.79 -4.55
N GLU A 293 -21.14 16.69 -3.92
CA GLU A 293 -20.33 15.61 -4.52
C GLU A 293 -20.94 15.04 -5.81
N TYR A 294 -22.26 14.86 -5.85
CA TYR A 294 -22.99 14.43 -7.03
C TYR A 294 -23.94 15.53 -7.55
N GLY A 295 -23.55 16.79 -7.33
CA GLY A 295 -24.39 17.95 -7.68
C GLY A 295 -24.70 18.09 -9.16
N TRP A 296 -23.89 17.48 -10.04
CA TRP A 296 -24.12 17.42 -11.48
C TRP A 296 -25.39 16.65 -11.87
N ALA A 297 -25.86 15.72 -11.02
CA ALA A 297 -27.09 14.94 -11.24
C ALA A 297 -28.34 15.59 -10.62
N ALA A 298 -28.19 16.67 -9.85
CA ALA A 298 -29.24 17.20 -8.96
C ALA A 298 -30.54 17.57 -9.68
N ASP A 299 -30.44 18.25 -10.81
CA ASP A 299 -31.61 18.70 -11.56
C ASP A 299 -32.31 17.52 -12.25
N ALA A 300 -31.54 16.58 -12.80
CA ALA A 300 -32.04 15.43 -13.54
C ALA A 300 -32.89 14.48 -12.68
N ILE A 301 -32.52 14.31 -11.39
CA ILE A 301 -33.31 13.51 -10.44
C ILE A 301 -34.15 14.36 -9.47
N ASN A 302 -34.22 15.68 -9.69
CA ASN A 302 -34.95 16.64 -8.86
C ASN A 302 -34.63 16.52 -7.34
N MET A 303 -33.34 16.39 -7.01
CA MET A 303 -32.87 16.23 -5.64
C MET A 303 -31.77 17.25 -5.31
N LYS A 304 -31.90 17.93 -4.15
CA LYS A 304 -30.97 19.00 -3.76
C LYS A 304 -29.54 18.52 -3.49
N LYS A 305 -29.38 17.33 -2.94
CA LYS A 305 -28.08 16.76 -2.57
C LYS A 305 -28.08 15.26 -2.91
N PRO A 306 -27.91 14.92 -4.20
CA PRO A 306 -27.82 13.53 -4.63
C PRO A 306 -26.65 12.82 -3.95
N SER A 307 -26.84 11.53 -3.70
CA SER A 307 -25.78 10.57 -3.41
C SER A 307 -25.62 9.61 -4.58
N PHE A 308 -24.50 8.88 -4.63
CA PHE A 308 -24.31 7.81 -5.62
C PHE A 308 -25.47 6.80 -5.63
N ARG A 309 -26.04 6.48 -4.46
CA ARG A 309 -27.18 5.57 -4.35
C ARG A 309 -28.42 6.11 -5.07
N ASP A 310 -28.64 7.43 -5.03
CA ASP A 310 -29.78 8.04 -5.69
C ASP A 310 -29.63 7.95 -7.21
N ILE A 311 -28.40 8.11 -7.72
CA ILE A 311 -28.07 7.91 -9.14
C ILE A 311 -28.20 6.43 -9.53
N GLU A 312 -27.69 5.49 -8.72
CA GLU A 312 -27.87 4.04 -8.93
C GLU A 312 -29.35 3.66 -9.06
N THR A 313 -30.20 4.27 -8.22
CA THR A 313 -31.65 4.02 -8.23
C THR A 313 -32.29 4.61 -9.49
N ALA A 314 -31.85 5.79 -9.92
CA ALA A 314 -32.37 6.46 -11.12
C ALA A 314 -32.12 5.65 -12.41
N VAL A 315 -31.05 4.85 -12.46
CA VAL A 315 -30.73 3.96 -13.58
C VAL A 315 -31.09 2.49 -13.32
N GLU A 316 -31.88 2.21 -12.29
CA GLU A 316 -32.36 0.86 -11.93
C GLU A 316 -31.25 -0.19 -11.64
N LEU A 317 -30.05 0.26 -11.26
CA LEU A 317 -28.91 -0.59 -10.89
C LEU A 317 -28.74 -0.78 -9.37
N ASP A 318 -29.65 -0.25 -8.56
CA ASP A 318 -29.59 -0.30 -7.10
C ASP A 318 -29.69 -1.73 -6.51
N HIS A 319 -30.22 -2.69 -7.28
CA HIS A 319 -30.23 -4.11 -6.90
C HIS A 319 -28.81 -4.72 -6.78
N ILE A 320 -27.79 -4.11 -7.40
CA ILE A 320 -26.37 -4.52 -7.31
C ILE A 320 -25.70 -4.02 -6.02
N ARG A 321 -26.34 -3.14 -5.26
CA ARG A 321 -25.79 -2.50 -4.05
C ARG A 321 -25.17 -3.47 -3.03
N PRO A 322 -25.73 -4.67 -2.76
CA PRO A 322 -25.08 -5.63 -1.85
C PRO A 322 -23.67 -6.01 -2.30
N TYR A 323 -23.50 -6.28 -3.60
CA TYR A 323 -22.20 -6.60 -4.20
C TYR A 323 -21.27 -5.39 -4.18
N TYR A 324 -21.77 -4.20 -4.54
CA TYR A 324 -20.99 -2.96 -4.49
C TYR A 324 -20.46 -2.68 -3.07
N LYS A 325 -21.26 -2.94 -2.04
CA LYS A 325 -20.85 -2.78 -0.63
C LYS A 325 -19.80 -3.81 -0.23
N ALA A 326 -19.92 -5.06 -0.68
CA ALA A 326 -18.91 -6.09 -0.47
C ALA A 326 -17.58 -5.71 -1.13
N ALA A 327 -17.61 -5.28 -2.39
CA ALA A 327 -16.44 -4.79 -3.11
C ALA A 327 -15.77 -3.59 -2.42
N SER A 328 -16.59 -2.67 -1.90
CA SER A 328 -16.11 -1.52 -1.13
C SER A 328 -15.38 -1.94 0.16
N ALA A 329 -15.74 -3.08 0.75
CA ALA A 329 -15.07 -3.58 1.94
C ALA A 329 -13.62 -3.98 1.70
N ASN A 330 -13.27 -4.42 0.49
CA ASN A 330 -11.89 -4.76 0.14
C ASN A 330 -10.98 -3.52 -0.03
N ILE A 331 -11.56 -2.33 -0.10
CA ILE A 331 -10.83 -1.05 -0.21
C ILE A 331 -10.71 -0.37 1.17
N HIS A 332 -11.78 -0.41 1.96
CA HIS A 332 -11.80 0.21 3.27
C HIS A 332 -11.17 -0.71 4.31
N ALA A 333 -10.46 -0.15 5.30
CA ALA A 333 -9.95 -0.89 6.46
C ALA A 333 -11.07 -1.30 7.44
N ASN A 334 -12.21 -1.74 6.92
CA ASN A 334 -13.32 -2.22 7.70
C ASN A 334 -13.09 -3.71 8.07
N PRO A 335 -13.65 -4.20 9.18
CA PRO A 335 -13.45 -5.58 9.59
C PRO A 335 -13.88 -6.59 8.52
N ALA A 336 -14.91 -6.27 7.73
CA ALA A 336 -15.40 -7.15 6.67
C ALA A 336 -14.32 -7.49 5.64
N GLY A 337 -13.58 -6.52 5.09
CA GLY A 337 -12.49 -6.78 4.13
C GLY A 337 -11.22 -7.38 4.74
N VAL A 338 -11.06 -7.29 6.06
CA VAL A 338 -9.95 -7.94 6.78
C VAL A 338 -10.25 -9.41 7.08
N PHE A 339 -11.48 -9.72 7.50
CA PHE A 339 -11.84 -11.07 7.96
C PHE A 339 -12.52 -11.93 6.90
N THR A 340 -13.20 -11.34 5.91
CA THR A 340 -13.87 -12.07 4.83
C THR A 340 -13.04 -11.94 3.57
N ARG A 341 -12.53 -13.07 3.06
CA ARG A 341 -11.67 -13.12 1.88
C ARG A 341 -12.29 -14.02 0.83
N LEU A 342 -12.45 -13.53 -0.40
CA LEU A 342 -12.93 -14.34 -1.53
C LEU A 342 -11.99 -15.50 -1.83
N GLY A 343 -10.69 -15.31 -1.63
CA GLY A 343 -9.66 -16.32 -1.84
C GLY A 343 -9.60 -17.42 -0.77
N LEU A 344 -10.57 -17.47 0.15
CA LEU A 344 -10.67 -18.48 1.20
C LEU A 344 -12.08 -19.07 1.25
N PHE A 345 -12.18 -20.33 1.62
CA PHE A 345 -13.46 -20.90 2.01
C PHE A 345 -13.87 -20.44 3.42
N PRO A 346 -15.19 -20.37 3.73
CA PRO A 346 -15.68 -19.83 5.01
C PRO A 346 -15.14 -20.48 6.28
N ASP A 347 -14.77 -21.76 6.22
CA ASP A 347 -14.25 -22.55 7.33
C ASP A 347 -12.72 -22.53 7.43
N GLN A 348 -12.02 -21.91 6.48
CA GLN A 348 -10.56 -21.77 6.53
C GLN A 348 -10.16 -20.58 7.41
N ASN A 349 -9.43 -20.89 8.49
CA ASN A 349 -8.85 -19.87 9.37
C ASN A 349 -7.35 -19.68 9.07
N ILE A 350 -7.05 -19.22 7.86
CA ILE A 350 -5.68 -18.96 7.37
C ILE A 350 -5.56 -17.47 7.06
N LEU A 351 -4.40 -16.88 7.37
CA LEU A 351 -4.08 -15.51 6.96
C LEU A 351 -3.64 -15.51 5.49
N LEU A 352 -4.58 -15.19 4.58
CA LEU A 352 -4.30 -15.10 3.15
C LEU A 352 -3.46 -13.86 2.84
N ALA A 353 -2.14 -14.06 2.71
CA ALA A 353 -1.17 -13.01 2.37
C ALA A 353 -0.72 -13.04 0.91
N GLY A 354 -1.07 -14.09 0.17
CA GLY A 354 -0.64 -14.33 -1.21
C GLY A 354 -1.82 -14.67 -2.13
N PRO A 355 -1.51 -15.12 -3.36
CA PRO A 355 -2.54 -15.48 -4.32
C PRO A 355 -3.32 -16.74 -3.89
N SER A 356 -4.53 -16.86 -4.41
CA SER A 356 -5.41 -18.02 -4.23
C SER A 356 -5.95 -18.49 -5.58
N ASN A 357 -6.53 -19.69 -5.64
CA ASN A 357 -7.10 -20.28 -6.87
C ASN A 357 -8.64 -20.31 -6.86
N ILE A 358 -9.28 -19.58 -5.94
CA ILE A 358 -10.74 -19.55 -5.76
C ILE A 358 -11.25 -18.11 -5.60
N GLY A 359 -12.57 -17.93 -5.61
CA GLY A 359 -13.20 -16.62 -5.39
C GLY A 359 -13.25 -15.73 -6.63
N PHE A 360 -13.03 -16.29 -7.83
CA PHE A 360 -12.98 -15.52 -9.08
C PHE A 360 -14.34 -15.26 -9.72
N SER A 361 -15.36 -16.07 -9.42
CA SER A 361 -16.68 -15.99 -10.03
C SER A 361 -17.33 -14.62 -9.85
N ASP A 362 -17.44 -14.16 -8.59
CA ASP A 362 -18.06 -12.88 -8.26
C ASP A 362 -17.45 -11.69 -9.03
N PRO A 363 -16.12 -11.43 -8.96
CA PRO A 363 -15.53 -10.33 -9.71
C PRO A 363 -15.60 -10.53 -11.23
N ALA A 364 -15.52 -11.77 -11.75
CA ALA A 364 -15.58 -12.03 -13.19
C ALA A 364 -17.00 -11.78 -13.76
N GLN A 365 -18.03 -12.35 -13.12
CA GLN A 365 -19.43 -12.17 -13.52
C GLN A 365 -19.83 -10.70 -13.47
N SER A 366 -19.52 -10.04 -12.36
CA SER A 366 -19.87 -8.63 -12.18
C SER A 366 -19.15 -7.75 -13.21
N THR A 367 -17.91 -8.11 -13.58
CA THR A 367 -17.18 -7.43 -14.67
C THR A 367 -17.85 -7.64 -16.02
N ALA A 368 -18.24 -8.87 -16.34
CA ALA A 368 -18.93 -9.19 -17.59
C ALA A 368 -20.23 -8.38 -17.72
N ILE A 369 -21.04 -8.34 -16.66
CA ILE A 369 -22.29 -7.57 -16.62
C ILE A 369 -22.02 -6.07 -16.78
N SER A 370 -21.18 -5.47 -15.94
CA SER A 370 -20.94 -4.01 -15.96
C SER A 370 -20.30 -3.56 -17.28
N LEU A 371 -19.38 -4.34 -17.85
CA LEU A 371 -18.76 -4.02 -19.14
C LEU A 371 -19.77 -4.10 -20.29
N THR A 372 -20.65 -5.11 -20.28
CA THR A 372 -21.75 -5.19 -21.26
C THR A 372 -22.71 -4.01 -21.12
N GLN A 373 -23.05 -3.59 -19.90
CA GLN A 373 -23.92 -2.42 -19.66
C GLN A 373 -23.30 -1.13 -20.19
N ILE A 374 -22.02 -0.86 -19.89
CA ILE A 374 -21.31 0.34 -20.36
C ILE A 374 -21.21 0.34 -21.88
N THR A 375 -20.86 -0.81 -22.48
CA THR A 375 -20.79 -0.92 -23.95
C THR A 375 -22.16 -0.71 -24.58
N THR A 376 -23.22 -1.27 -23.99
CA THR A 376 -24.59 -1.06 -24.47
C THR A 376 -24.95 0.42 -24.44
N ALA A 377 -24.68 1.14 -23.35
CA ALA A 377 -24.95 2.58 -23.24
C ALA A 377 -24.29 3.39 -24.38
N VAL A 378 -23.05 3.05 -24.77
CA VAL A 378 -22.37 3.66 -25.93
C VAL A 378 -23.10 3.31 -27.23
N LEU A 379 -23.30 2.02 -27.49
CA LEU A 379 -23.78 1.52 -28.78
C LEU A 379 -25.25 1.83 -29.05
N THR A 380 -26.05 2.05 -28.00
CA THR A 380 -27.47 2.42 -28.14
C THR A 380 -27.68 3.92 -28.26
N TYR A 381 -26.68 4.74 -27.94
CA TYR A 381 -26.74 6.18 -28.16
C TYR A 381 -26.60 6.47 -29.66
N ASN A 382 -27.59 7.12 -30.27
CA ASN A 382 -27.66 7.32 -31.74
C ASN A 382 -27.45 6.01 -32.53
N SER A 383 -28.16 4.93 -32.16
CA SER A 383 -27.90 3.57 -32.66
C SER A 383 -28.40 3.28 -34.08
N ASN A 384 -27.83 2.26 -34.71
CA ASN A 384 -28.34 1.59 -35.90
C ASN A 384 -28.58 0.09 -35.62
N ILE A 385 -29.14 -0.65 -36.57
CA ILE A 385 -29.47 -2.08 -36.35
C ILE A 385 -28.24 -2.95 -36.05
N ASP A 386 -27.08 -2.63 -36.65
CA ASP A 386 -25.86 -3.40 -36.48
C ASP A 386 -25.40 -3.34 -35.01
N PHE A 387 -25.41 -2.14 -34.42
CA PHE A 387 -25.05 -1.94 -33.01
C PHE A 387 -26.02 -2.63 -32.05
N LEU A 388 -27.34 -2.64 -32.35
CA LEU A 388 -28.31 -3.38 -31.55
C LEU A 388 -28.07 -4.90 -31.58
N VAL A 389 -27.70 -5.44 -32.75
CA VAL A 389 -27.33 -6.86 -32.88
C VAL A 389 -26.05 -7.16 -32.08
N VAL A 390 -25.05 -6.27 -32.13
CA VAL A 390 -23.83 -6.41 -31.32
C VAL A 390 -24.14 -6.38 -29.82
N CYS A 391 -24.96 -5.45 -29.33
CA CYS A 391 -25.41 -5.43 -27.93
C CYS A 391 -26.05 -6.75 -27.53
N LYS A 392 -26.93 -7.29 -28.38
CA LYS A 392 -27.60 -8.56 -28.12
C LYS A 392 -26.63 -9.74 -28.07
N ALA A 393 -25.72 -9.83 -29.03
CA ALA A 393 -24.69 -10.86 -29.09
C ALA A 393 -23.74 -10.79 -27.89
N MET A 394 -23.31 -9.58 -27.50
CA MET A 394 -22.49 -9.36 -26.30
C MET A 394 -23.21 -9.78 -25.03
N ALA A 395 -24.51 -9.50 -24.90
CA ALA A 395 -25.28 -9.93 -23.73
C ALA A 395 -25.43 -11.46 -23.64
N GLU A 396 -25.50 -12.17 -24.78
CA GLU A 396 -25.47 -13.63 -24.81
C GLU A 396 -24.07 -14.17 -24.45
N PHE A 397 -23.02 -13.59 -25.02
CA PHE A 397 -21.65 -13.97 -24.72
C PHE A 397 -21.27 -13.69 -23.25
N SER A 398 -21.77 -12.60 -22.67
CA SER A 398 -21.62 -12.28 -21.24
C SER A 398 -22.20 -13.37 -20.35
N LYS A 399 -23.39 -13.91 -20.69
CA LYS A 399 -23.97 -15.05 -19.97
C LYS A 399 -23.12 -16.31 -20.09
N ASP A 400 -22.47 -16.54 -21.24
CA ASP A 400 -21.55 -17.67 -21.39
C ASP A 400 -20.33 -17.54 -20.46
N VAL A 401 -19.79 -16.32 -20.30
CA VAL A 401 -18.75 -16.02 -19.30
C VAL A 401 -19.27 -16.36 -17.91
N GLU A 402 -20.44 -15.84 -17.52
CA GLU A 402 -21.02 -16.03 -16.20
C GLU A 402 -21.23 -17.52 -15.87
N ASN A 403 -21.84 -18.25 -16.80
CA ASN A 403 -22.14 -19.67 -16.66
C ASN A 403 -20.86 -20.50 -16.51
N GLU A 404 -19.81 -20.20 -17.28
CA GLU A 404 -18.56 -20.96 -17.20
C GLU A 404 -17.86 -20.77 -15.84
N PHE A 405 -17.79 -19.53 -15.33
CA PHE A 405 -17.25 -19.26 -13.99
C PHE A 405 -18.05 -20.00 -12.90
N MET A 406 -19.39 -19.91 -12.94
CA MET A 406 -20.25 -20.64 -12.00
C MET A 406 -20.06 -22.16 -12.06
N ASN A 407 -19.93 -22.72 -13.26
CA ASN A 407 -19.77 -24.16 -13.45
C ASN A 407 -18.47 -24.66 -12.81
N ILE A 408 -17.37 -23.93 -13.00
CA ILE A 408 -16.06 -24.26 -12.44
C ILE A 408 -16.09 -24.13 -10.91
N GLU A 409 -16.63 -23.05 -10.37
CA GLU A 409 -16.75 -22.86 -8.92
C GLU A 409 -17.59 -23.97 -8.26
N ASN A 410 -18.72 -24.31 -8.86
CA ASN A 410 -19.54 -25.41 -8.38
C ASN A 410 -18.81 -26.76 -8.43
N ALA A 411 -17.95 -26.98 -9.43
CA ALA A 411 -17.13 -28.18 -9.51
C ALA A 411 -16.08 -28.21 -8.39
N ILE A 412 -15.41 -27.08 -8.10
CA ILE A 412 -14.45 -26.94 -6.99
C ILE A 412 -15.14 -27.23 -5.65
N LEU A 413 -16.31 -26.65 -5.40
CA LEU A 413 -17.08 -26.86 -4.18
C LEU A 413 -17.53 -28.32 -4.02
N LYS A 414 -17.90 -28.99 -5.12
CA LYS A 414 -18.26 -30.42 -5.09
C LYS A 414 -17.06 -31.31 -4.76
N GLN A 415 -15.93 -31.10 -5.42
CA GLN A 415 -14.69 -31.87 -5.19
C GLN A 415 -14.19 -31.74 -3.75
N ARG A 416 -14.44 -30.59 -3.11
CA ARG A 416 -14.07 -30.35 -1.72
C ARG A 416 -14.94 -31.12 -0.72
N ASN A 417 -16.22 -31.33 -1.04
CA ASN A 417 -17.19 -31.97 -0.16
C ASN A 417 -17.21 -33.51 -0.28
N THR A 418 -16.53 -34.05 -1.29
CA THR A 418 -16.23 -35.49 -1.46
C THR A 418 -14.87 -35.83 -0.87
#